data_AF-A0A5C6BCH0-F1
#
_entry.id   AF-A0A5C6BCH0-F1
#
_cell.length_a   1.000
_cell.length_b   1.000
_cell.length_c   1.000
_cell.angle_alpha   90.00
_cell.angle_beta   90.00
_cell.angle_gamma   90.00
#
_symmetry.space_group_name_H-M   'P 1'
#
loop_
_entity.id
_entity.type
_entity.pdbx_description
1 polymer ?
#
loop_
_entity_poly.entity_id
_entity_poly.type
_entity_poly.pdbx_seq_one_letter_code
_entity_poly.pdbx_strand_id
1 'polypeptide(L)'
;MLWEMYQYRAINNASSKASIAETKATTTGNNLRLLEDKLDSLALTCQALWEILRDRTKLTEEDLIAKVTEIDLRDGKEDGRMGNAGIPCPRCNRTLSRRHDNCMYCGEEVGKSHLFQQ
;
A
#
# COMPACT_ATOMS: atom_id res chain seq x y z
N MET A 1 36.08 -20.70 -34.54
CA MET A 1 36.14 -21.21 -33.15
C MET A 1 35.84 -20.13 -32.11
N LEU A 2 36.61 -19.04 -32.02
CA LEU A 2 36.36 -17.97 -31.03
C LEU A 2 35.04 -17.21 -31.25
N TRP A 3 34.66 -16.98 -32.51
CA TRP A 3 33.41 -16.30 -32.86
C TRP A 3 32.16 -17.14 -32.55
N GLU A 4 32.17 -18.43 -32.90
CA GLU A 4 31.15 -19.41 -32.50
C GLU A 4 30.96 -19.42 -30.97
N MET A 5 32.05 -19.50 -30.21
CA MET A 5 31.98 -19.47 -28.74
C MET A 5 31.35 -18.16 -28.21
N TYR A 6 31.61 -17.03 -28.84
CA TYR A 6 30.98 -15.75 -28.53
C TYR A 6 29.49 -15.73 -28.87
N GLN A 7 29.10 -16.29 -30.02
CA GLN A 7 27.70 -16.39 -30.43
C GLN A 7 26.89 -17.30 -29.50
N TYR A 8 27.41 -18.49 -29.18
CA TYR A 8 26.79 -19.38 -28.21
C TYR A 8 26.61 -18.69 -26.86
N ARG A 9 27.59 -17.89 -26.41
CA ARG A 9 27.48 -17.14 -25.15
C ARG A 9 26.42 -16.03 -25.21
N ALA A 10 26.31 -15.32 -26.33
CA ALA A 10 25.30 -14.28 -26.52
C ALA A 10 23.88 -14.87 -26.59
N ILE A 11 23.70 -15.99 -27.31
CA ILE A 11 22.42 -16.72 -27.41
C ILE A 11 22.02 -17.25 -26.03
N ASN A 12 22.94 -17.87 -25.30
CA ASN A 12 22.67 -18.38 -23.95
C ASN A 12 22.33 -17.25 -22.96
N ASN A 13 22.96 -16.08 -23.09
CA ASN A 13 22.63 -14.91 -22.27
C ASN A 13 21.23 -14.38 -22.61
N ALA A 14 20.89 -14.31 -23.90
CA ALA A 14 19.58 -13.87 -24.37
C ALA A 14 18.46 -14.83 -23.93
N SER A 15 18.67 -16.15 -24.06
CA SER A 15 17.70 -17.15 -23.63
C SER A 15 17.50 -17.15 -22.12
N SER A 16 18.58 -17.02 -21.34
CA SER A 16 18.49 -16.90 -19.88
C SER A 16 17.75 -15.63 -19.45
N LYS A 17 18.02 -14.48 -20.08
CA LYS A 17 17.28 -13.23 -19.82
C LYS A 17 15.80 -13.35 -20.17
N ALA A 18 15.47 -13.99 -21.29
CA ALA A 18 14.09 -14.22 -21.69
C ALA A 18 13.36 -15.11 -20.66
N SER A 19 13.98 -16.20 -20.21
CA SER A 19 13.41 -17.10 -19.20
C SER A 19 13.21 -16.41 -17.83
N ILE A 20 14.15 -15.54 -17.41
CA ILE A 20 13.99 -14.74 -16.20
C ILE A 20 12.84 -13.74 -16.35
N ALA A 21 12.73 -13.08 -17.50
CA ALA A 21 11.65 -12.13 -17.77
C ALA A 21 10.28 -12.82 -17.77
N GLU A 22 10.18 -14.01 -18.38
CA GLU A 22 8.98 -14.85 -18.38
C GLU A 22 8.59 -15.25 -16.95
N THR A 23 9.53 -15.77 -16.17
CA THR A 23 9.29 -16.15 -14.76
C THR A 23 8.86 -14.95 -13.92
N LYS A 24 9.43 -13.78 -14.18
CA LYS A 24 9.03 -12.54 -13.50
C LYS A 24 7.61 -12.13 -13.88
N ALA A 25 7.26 -12.21 -15.17
CA ALA A 25 5.91 -11.87 -15.65
C ALA A 25 4.85 -12.79 -15.05
N THR A 26 5.10 -14.10 -15.02
CA THR A 26 4.17 -15.07 -14.42
C THR A 26 4.01 -14.85 -12.91
N THR A 27 5.12 -14.58 -12.21
CA THR A 27 5.09 -14.27 -10.76
C THR A 27 4.31 -12.98 -10.49
N THR A 28 4.53 -11.93 -11.28
CA THR A 28 3.77 -10.67 -11.14
C THR A 28 2.29 -10.89 -11.41
N GLY A 29 1.92 -11.67 -12.42
CA GLY A 29 0.52 -12.02 -12.69
C GLY A 29 -0.14 -12.76 -11.54
N ASN A 30 0.58 -13.74 -10.95
CA ASN A 30 0.08 -14.47 -9.77
C ASN A 30 -0.09 -13.57 -8.55
N ASN A 31 0.85 -12.65 -8.31
CA ASN A 31 0.77 -11.70 -7.21
C ASN A 31 -0.40 -10.73 -7.39
N LEU A 32 -0.67 -10.29 -8.63
CA LEU A 32 -1.81 -9.42 -8.93
C LEU A 32 -3.13 -10.13 -8.62
N ARG A 33 -3.29 -11.37 -9.10
CA ARG A 33 -4.48 -12.18 -8.82
C ARG A 33 -4.71 -12.39 -7.32
N LEU A 34 -3.64 -12.68 -6.58
CA LEU A 34 -3.73 -12.83 -5.12
C LEU A 34 -4.08 -11.52 -4.42
N LEU A 35 -3.69 -10.38 -4.98
CA LEU A 35 -4.04 -9.06 -4.45
C LEU A 35 -5.52 -8.73 -4.73
N GLU A 36 -6.02 -9.07 -5.92
CA GLU A 36 -7.43 -8.97 -6.31
C GLU A 36 -8.29 -9.84 -5.39
N ASP A 37 -7.93 -11.12 -5.20
CA ASP A 37 -8.64 -12.04 -4.30
C ASP A 37 -8.72 -11.48 -2.85
N LYS A 38 -7.65 -10.83 -2.37
CA LYS A 38 -7.62 -10.19 -1.05
C LYS A 38 -8.49 -8.94 -1.00
N LEU A 39 -8.52 -8.15 -2.07
CA LEU A 39 -9.34 -6.94 -2.16
C LEU A 39 -10.82 -7.32 -2.16
N ASP A 40 -11.21 -8.33 -2.92
CA ASP A 40 -12.59 -8.83 -2.96
C ASP A 40 -13.04 -9.36 -1.59
N SER A 41 -12.17 -10.12 -0.92
CA SER A 41 -12.44 -10.60 0.45
C SER A 41 -12.57 -9.47 1.46
N LEU A 42 -11.73 -8.44 1.36
CA LEU A 42 -11.83 -7.24 2.19
C LEU A 42 -13.12 -6.47 1.92
N ALA A 43 -13.47 -6.26 0.65
CA ALA A 43 -14.69 -5.57 0.25
C ALA A 43 -15.94 -6.29 0.77
N LEU A 44 -15.98 -7.62 0.64
CA LEU A 44 -17.07 -8.45 1.17
C LEU A 44 -17.17 -8.34 2.71
N THR A 45 -16.03 -8.34 3.40
CA THR A 45 -15.98 -8.20 4.86
C THR A 45 -16.46 -6.82 5.30
N CYS A 46 -16.03 -5.75 4.62
CA CYS A 46 -16.47 -4.38 4.87
C CYS A 46 -17.98 -4.22 4.62
N GLN A 47 -18.51 -4.84 3.56
CA GLN A 47 -19.95 -4.86 3.30
C GLN A 47 -20.71 -5.58 4.41
N ALA A 48 -20.25 -6.77 4.82
CA ALA A 48 -20.88 -7.51 5.92
C ALA A 48 -20.85 -6.71 7.24
N LEU A 49 -19.73 -6.05 7.55
CA LEU A 49 -19.62 -5.15 8.70
C LEU A 49 -20.61 -3.99 8.61
N TRP A 50 -20.76 -3.37 7.44
CA TRP A 50 -21.72 -2.30 7.21
C TRP A 50 -23.16 -2.76 7.41
N GLU A 51 -23.55 -3.90 6.83
CA GLU A 51 -24.90 -4.44 6.97
C GLU A 51 -25.23 -4.76 8.44
N ILE A 52 -24.30 -5.37 9.17
CA ILE A 52 -24.46 -5.63 10.62
C ILE A 52 -24.62 -4.32 11.41
N LEU A 53 -23.84 -3.29 11.08
CA LEU A 53 -23.92 -1.98 11.75
C LEU A 53 -25.23 -1.27 11.42
N ARG A 54 -25.63 -1.24 10.15
CA ARG A 54 -26.89 -0.64 9.68
C ARG A 54 -28.07 -1.30 10.39
N ASP A 55 -28.12 -2.63 10.46
CA ASP A 55 -29.24 -3.35 11.05
C ASP A 55 -29.34 -3.16 12.57
N ARG A 56 -28.23 -2.82 13.25
CA ARG A 56 -28.18 -2.57 14.70
C ARG A 56 -28.22 -1.10 15.09
N THR A 57 -28.14 -0.18 14.12
CA THR A 57 -28.09 1.26 14.37
C THR A 57 -29.15 1.99 13.55
N LYS A 58 -29.21 3.32 13.67
CA LYS A 58 -30.02 4.18 12.80
C LYS A 58 -29.18 4.90 11.75
N LEU A 59 -27.95 4.44 11.54
CA LEU A 59 -27.03 5.05 10.59
C LEU A 59 -27.55 4.81 9.17
N THR A 60 -27.52 5.87 8.37
CA THR A 60 -27.91 5.80 6.96
C THR A 60 -26.68 5.68 6.07
N GLU A 61 -26.88 5.33 4.80
CA GLU A 61 -25.79 5.23 3.84
C GLU A 61 -25.08 6.59 3.63
N GLU A 62 -25.83 7.69 3.78
CA GLU A 62 -25.29 9.05 3.75
C GLU A 62 -24.30 9.31 4.89
N ASP A 63 -24.56 8.78 6.09
CA ASP A 63 -23.64 8.90 7.23
C ASP A 63 -22.32 8.17 6.96
N LEU A 64 -22.40 7.01 6.31
CA LEU A 64 -21.20 6.25 5.91
C LEU A 64 -20.38 7.04 4.89
N ILE A 65 -21.02 7.56 3.84
CA ILE A 65 -20.35 8.35 2.79
C ILE A 65 -19.71 9.60 3.40
N ALA A 66 -20.43 10.32 4.26
CA ALA A 66 -19.92 11.48 4.96
C ALA A 66 -18.70 11.13 5.82
N LYS A 67 -18.72 9.97 6.49
CA LYS A 67 -17.61 9.51 7.33
C LYS A 67 -16.39 9.10 6.50
N VAL A 68 -16.59 8.48 5.33
CA VAL A 68 -15.51 8.15 4.40
C VAL A 68 -14.83 9.43 3.91
N THR A 69 -15.60 10.42 3.46
CA THR A 69 -15.06 11.71 3.02
C THR A 69 -14.34 12.44 4.15
N GLU A 70 -14.89 12.42 5.37
CA GLU A 70 -14.24 12.99 6.54
C GLU A 70 -12.88 12.34 6.84
N ILE A 71 -12.77 11.01 6.69
CA ILE A 71 -11.54 10.27 6.91
C ILE A 71 -10.51 10.57 5.81
N ASP A 72 -10.93 10.62 4.54
CA ASP A 72 -10.06 10.96 3.40
C ASP A 72 -9.46 12.37 3.55
N LEU A 73 -10.29 13.35 3.93
CA LEU A 73 -9.87 14.73 4.15
C LEU A 73 -8.90 14.91 5.34
N ARG A 74 -8.94 14.01 6.34
CA ARG A 74 -8.06 14.08 7.53
C ARG A 74 -6.60 13.75 7.24
N ASP A 75 -6.29 13.07 6.13
CA ASP A 75 -4.92 12.77 5.70
C ASP A 75 -4.29 13.88 4.83
N GLY A 76 -5.02 14.97 4.56
CA GLY A 76 -4.50 16.20 3.96
C GLY A 76 -4.38 16.19 2.43
N LYS A 77 -4.99 15.21 1.75
CA LYS A 77 -5.18 15.19 0.30
C LYS A 77 -6.44 14.39 -0.06
N GLU A 78 -7.35 14.99 -0.83
CA GLU A 78 -8.37 14.25 -1.59
C GLU A 78 -7.66 13.48 -2.71
N ASP A 79 -7.09 12.32 -2.40
CA ASP A 79 -6.53 11.41 -3.41
C ASP A 79 -7.16 10.02 -3.39
N GLY A 80 -8.13 9.78 -2.49
CA GLY A 80 -8.80 8.49 -2.33
C GLY A 80 -7.87 7.39 -1.79
N ARG A 81 -6.78 7.77 -1.10
CA ARG A 81 -5.79 6.87 -0.51
C ARG A 81 -5.38 7.38 0.87
N MET A 82 -5.03 6.48 1.78
CA MET A 82 -4.33 6.89 3.01
C MET A 82 -2.92 7.36 2.64
N GLY A 83 -2.75 8.66 2.45
CA GLY A 83 -1.49 9.28 2.12
C GLY A 83 -0.48 9.14 3.26
N ASN A 84 0.71 8.65 2.96
CA ASN A 84 1.87 8.66 3.86
C ASN A 84 2.46 10.07 4.03
N ALA A 85 1.63 11.07 4.31
CA ALA A 85 2.11 12.40 4.63
C ALA A 85 2.97 12.31 5.90
N GLY A 86 4.26 12.64 5.77
CA GLY A 86 5.20 12.58 6.89
C GLY A 86 4.76 13.50 8.03
N ILE A 87 4.94 13.06 9.28
CA ILE A 87 4.52 13.82 10.47
C ILE A 87 5.63 14.84 10.80
N PRO A 88 5.30 16.13 11.02
CA PRO A 88 6.28 17.10 11.51
C PRO A 88 6.61 16.82 12.98
N CYS A 89 7.90 16.82 13.34
CA CYS A 89 8.33 16.70 14.72
C CYS A 89 7.91 17.94 15.54
N PRO A 90 7.28 17.79 16.72
CA PRO A 90 6.83 18.92 17.54
C PRO A 90 7.97 19.79 18.08
N ARG A 91 9.19 19.24 18.21
CA ARG A 91 10.36 19.97 18.73
C ARG A 91 11.23 20.60 17.64
N CYS A 92 11.56 19.85 16.59
CA CYS A 92 12.51 20.31 15.57
C CYS A 92 11.88 20.66 14.22
N ASN A 93 10.55 20.52 14.10
CA ASN A 93 9.74 20.82 12.93
C ASN A 93 10.19 20.16 11.61
N ARG A 94 10.98 19.08 11.70
CA ARG A 94 11.42 18.28 10.55
C ARG A 94 10.36 17.24 10.23
N THR A 95 10.10 17.03 8.94
CA THR A 95 9.19 15.98 8.46
C THR A 95 9.82 14.61 8.67
N LEU A 96 9.10 13.75 9.39
CA LEU A 96 9.52 12.38 9.70
C LEU A 96 8.62 11.37 9.00
N SER A 97 9.17 10.19 8.74
CA SER A 97 8.36 9.04 8.34
C SER A 97 7.55 8.54 9.55
N ARG A 98 6.28 8.18 9.32
CA ARG A 98 5.37 7.59 10.32
C ARG A 98 5.87 6.29 10.96
N ARG A 99 6.92 5.67 10.39
CA ARG A 99 7.56 4.45 10.92
C ARG A 99 8.39 4.66 12.19
N HIS A 100 8.75 5.90 12.50
CA HIS A 100 9.62 6.21 13.63
C HIS A 100 8.82 6.79 14.80
N ASP A 101 8.87 6.11 15.94
CA ASP A 101 8.22 6.52 17.18
C ASP A 101 8.97 7.68 17.85
N ASN A 102 10.22 7.91 17.43
CA ASN A 102 11.08 8.98 17.90
C ASN A 102 11.65 9.73 16.70
N CYS A 103 11.78 11.05 16.85
CA CYS A 103 12.46 11.87 15.87
C CYS A 103 13.93 11.47 15.74
N MET A 104 14.35 11.05 14.53
CA MET A 104 15.75 10.70 14.23
C MET A 104 16.74 11.85 14.44
N TYR A 105 16.27 13.10 14.51
CA TYR A 105 17.12 14.28 14.62
C TYR A 105 17.23 14.83 16.04
N CYS A 106 16.11 14.90 16.77
CA CYS A 106 16.09 15.51 18.11
C CYS A 106 15.73 14.55 19.24
N GLY A 107 15.32 13.31 18.92
CA GLY A 107 14.96 12.29 19.90
C GLY A 107 13.57 12.44 20.53
N GLU A 108 12.82 13.50 20.20
CA GLU A 108 11.46 13.71 20.71
C GLU A 108 10.50 12.60 20.27
N GLU A 109 9.62 12.15 21.15
CA GLU A 109 8.61 11.15 20.84
C GLU A 109 7.54 11.75 19.91
N VAL A 110 7.27 11.06 18.80
CA VAL A 110 6.30 11.50 17.79
C VAL A 110 5.17 10.49 17.82
N GLY A 111 4.18 10.77 18.67
CA GLY A 111 3.07 9.85 18.92
C GLY A 111 2.34 9.47 17.63
N LYS A 112 2.13 8.16 17.43
CA LYS A 112 1.26 7.62 16.38
C LYS A 112 -0.17 8.06 16.68
N SER A 113 -0.75 8.93 15.87
CA SER A 113 -2.11 9.43 16.08
C SER A 113 -3.19 8.38 15.77
N HIS A 114 -2.91 7.34 14.96
CA HIS A 114 -3.91 6.31 14.63
C HIS A 114 -3.32 4.90 14.50
N LEU A 115 -4.00 3.93 15.13
CA LEU A 115 -3.63 2.49 15.17
C LEU A 115 -3.68 1.79 13.80
N PHE A 116 -4.38 2.37 12.83
CA PHE A 116 -4.64 1.77 11.51
C PHE A 116 -3.74 2.33 10.40
N GLN A 117 -2.85 3.28 10.73
CA GLN A 117 -1.80 3.79 9.85
C GLN A 117 -0.47 3.15 10.24
N GLN A 118 -0.23 1.94 9.74
CA GLN A 118 1.08 1.26 9.83
C GLN A 118 1.87 1.40 8.53
#